data_AF-A0AAW4VFI2-F1
#
_entry.id   AF-A0AAW4VFI2-F1
#
_cell.length_a   1.000
_cell.length_b   1.000
_cell.length_c   1.000
_cell.angle_alpha   90.00
_cell.angle_beta   90.00
_cell.angle_gamma   90.00
#
_symmetry.space_group_name_H-M   'P 1'
#
loop_
_entity.id
_entity.type
_entity.pdbx_description
1 polymer ?
#
loop_
_entity_poly.entity_id
_entity_poly.type
_entity_poly.pdbx_seq_one_letter_code
_entity_poly.pdbx_strand_id
1 'polypeptide(L)'
;IVVKTDVDGVCCLFSIEHQSTIDKNMVIRYGNYEMTEYLKQLKNKKLKRLVPQVMIVFYTGDKKWNTPLELNDYFDIPEELKEYVNDWKIKTVDVKEIDTSKIKDEQTRSHPAV
;
A
#
# COMPACT_ATOMS: atom_id res chain seq x y z
N ILE A 1 7.88 -4.83 -5.33
CA ILE A 1 7.90 -4.61 -6.81
C ILE A 1 7.23 -3.27 -7.08
N VAL A 2 7.74 -2.48 -8.04
CA VAL A 2 7.04 -1.27 -8.51
C VAL A 2 6.65 -1.47 -9.96
N VAL A 3 5.36 -1.33 -10.26
CA VAL A 3 4.79 -1.47 -11.60
C VAL A 3 4.28 -0.12 -12.04
N LYS A 4 4.62 0.29 -13.26
CA LYS A 4 4.04 1.47 -13.89
C LYS A 4 2.89 1.02 -14.78
N THR A 5 1.73 1.62 -14.63
CA THR A 5 0.54 1.31 -15.43
C THR A 5 -0.18 2.58 -15.84
N ASP A 6 -1.02 2.48 -16.86
CA ASP A 6 -2.01 3.50 -17.20
C ASP A 6 -3.35 3.11 -16.58
N VAL A 7 -4.01 4.07 -15.93
CA VAL A 7 -5.38 3.95 -15.42
C VAL A 7 -6.15 5.14 -15.98
N ASP A 8 -7.06 4.89 -16.90
CA ASP A 8 -7.90 5.91 -17.55
C ASP A 8 -7.11 7.10 -18.14
N GLY A 9 -5.96 6.82 -18.77
CA GLY A 9 -5.07 7.84 -19.37
C GLY A 9 -4.16 8.53 -18.36
N VAL A 10 -4.16 8.10 -17.09
CA VAL A 10 -3.24 8.56 -16.05
C VAL A 10 -2.20 7.49 -15.78
N CYS A 11 -0.94 7.83 -16.02
CA CYS A 11 0.17 7.03 -15.56
C CYS A 11 0.19 6.98 -14.02
N CYS A 12 0.22 5.79 -13.45
CA CYS A 12 0.25 5.51 -12.02
C CYS A 12 1.40 4.53 -11.69
N LEU A 13 1.96 4.67 -10.49
CA LEU A 13 2.90 3.69 -9.93
C LEU A 13 2.17 2.81 -8.91
N PHE A 14 2.29 1.50 -9.05
CA PHE A 14 1.77 0.52 -8.11
C PHE A 14 2.93 -0.19 -7.44
N SER A 15 3.10 0.07 -6.16
CA SER A 15 4.08 -0.64 -5.33
C SER A 15 3.40 -1.81 -4.64
N ILE A 16 3.95 -2.99 -4.83
CA ILE A 16 3.45 -4.23 -4.25
C ILE A 16 4.50 -4.75 -3.28
N GLU A 17 4.10 -4.92 -2.03
CA GLU A 17 4.91 -5.55 -0.99
C GLU A 17 4.20 -6.79 -0.46
N HIS A 18 4.97 -7.85 -0.22
CA HIS A 18 4.49 -9.07 0.42
C HIS A 18 4.93 -9.09 1.88
N GLN A 19 4.01 -9.46 2.78
CA GLN A 19 4.27 -9.61 4.21
C GLN A 19 3.65 -10.93 4.70
N SER A 20 4.45 -11.81 5.30
CA SER A 20 3.97 -13.02 5.98
C SER A 20 3.86 -12.86 7.49
N THR A 21 4.43 -11.77 8.03
CA THR A 21 4.38 -11.42 9.45
C THR A 21 3.79 -10.03 9.61
N ILE A 22 3.15 -9.77 10.74
CA ILE A 22 2.56 -8.47 11.02
C ILE A 22 3.66 -7.54 11.54
N ASP A 23 3.96 -6.50 10.76
CA ASP A 23 4.85 -5.42 11.15
C ASP A 23 4.02 -4.19 11.55
N LYS A 24 4.11 -3.80 12.82
CA LYS A 24 3.38 -2.65 13.38
C LYS A 24 3.84 -1.31 12.79
N ASN A 25 5.04 -1.25 12.23
CA ASN A 25 5.62 -0.05 11.65
C ASN A 25 5.29 0.10 10.15
N MET A 26 4.45 -0.76 9.58
CA MET A 26 4.15 -0.76 8.15
C MET A 26 3.57 0.56 7.65
N VAL A 27 2.74 1.23 8.45
CA VAL A 27 2.20 2.56 8.10
C VAL A 27 3.29 3.61 7.96
N ILE A 28 4.31 3.59 8.82
CA ILE A 28 5.48 4.49 8.74
C ILE A 28 6.34 4.14 7.52
N ARG A 29 6.61 2.85 7.29
CA ARG A 29 7.39 2.40 6.14
C ARG A 29 6.72 2.78 4.82
N TYR A 30 5.40 2.59 4.72
CA TYR A 30 4.60 2.99 3.57
C TYR A 30 4.76 4.49 3.26
N GLY A 31 4.53 5.35 4.27
CA GLY A 31 4.69 6.79 4.10
C GLY A 31 6.12 7.18 3.68
N ASN A 32 7.14 6.52 4.23
CA ASN A 32 8.54 6.74 3.83
C ASN A 32 8.81 6.34 2.38
N TYR A 33 8.33 5.18 1.94
CA TYR A 33 8.50 4.72 0.56
C TYR A 33 7.83 5.66 -0.42
N GLU A 34 6.62 6.13 -0.09
CA GLU A 34 5.87 7.05 -0.93
C GLU A 34 6.53 8.43 -1.03
N MET A 35 6.89 9.03 0.11
CA MET A 35 7.57 10.33 0.12
C MET A 35 8.93 10.27 -0.57
N THR A 36 9.69 9.19 -0.35
CA THR A 36 10.99 9.00 -1.02
C THR A 36 10.82 8.90 -2.54
N GLU A 37 9.77 8.23 -3.02
CA GLU A 37 9.51 8.15 -4.45
C GLU A 37 9.09 9.50 -5.03
N TYR A 38 8.22 10.25 -4.35
CA TYR A 38 7.88 11.61 -4.76
C TYR A 38 9.11 12.53 -4.79
N LEU A 39 10.03 12.41 -3.82
CA LEU A 39 11.29 13.15 -3.84
C LEU A 39 12.16 12.79 -5.06
N LYS A 40 12.18 11.53 -5.50
CA LYS A 40 12.89 11.14 -6.74
C LYS A 40 12.22 11.75 -7.97
N GLN A 41 10.88 11.75 -8.02
CA GLN A 41 10.13 12.33 -9.12
C GLN A 41 10.37 13.84 -9.24
N LEU A 42 10.38 14.57 -8.12
CA LEU A 42 10.69 16.01 -8.09
C LEU A 42 12.09 16.33 -8.63
N LYS A 43 13.06 15.44 -8.40
CA LYS A 43 14.42 15.60 -8.93
C LYS A 43 14.52 15.31 -10.43
N ASN A 44 13.53 14.62 -11.01
CA ASN A 44 13.51 14.29 -12.43
C ASN A 44 12.91 15.44 -13.26
N LYS A 45 13.79 16.31 -13.77
CA LYS A 45 13.42 17.47 -14.62
C LYS A 45 12.65 17.13 -15.91
N LYS A 46 12.59 15.85 -16.31
CA LYS A 46 11.82 15.40 -17.48
C LYS A 46 10.35 15.20 -17.16
N LEU A 47 9.99 15.00 -15.89
CA LEU A 47 8.59 14.87 -15.47
C LEU A 47 7.92 16.24 -15.46
N LYS A 48 6.86 16.39 -16.26
CA LYS A 48 6.04 17.61 -16.29
C LYS A 48 5.09 17.70 -15.09
N ARG A 49 4.75 16.56 -14.49
CA ARG A 49 3.88 16.41 -13.31
C ARG A 49 4.31 15.19 -12.49
N LEU A 50 3.97 15.19 -11.20
CA LEU A 50 4.12 14.00 -10.36
C LEU A 50 3.20 12.88 -10.86
N VAL A 51 3.71 11.67 -10.77
CA VAL A 51 3.02 10.42 -11.05
C VAL A 51 2.44 9.92 -9.73
N PRO A 52 1.11 9.78 -9.59
CA PRO A 52 0.50 9.26 -8.38
C PRO A 52 1.00 7.84 -8.10
N GLN A 53 1.13 7.51 -6.82
CA GLN A 53 1.52 6.19 -6.37
C GLN A 53 0.43 5.55 -5.52
N VAL A 54 0.24 4.25 -5.71
CA VAL A 54 -0.58 3.40 -4.87
C VAL A 54 0.34 2.31 -4.36
N MET A 55 0.28 2.00 -3.07
CA MET A 55 0.99 0.86 -2.52
C MET A 55 -0.01 -0.13 -1.90
N ILE A 56 0.24 -1.41 -2.14
CA ILE A 56 -0.59 -2.51 -1.69
C ILE A 56 0.29 -3.52 -1.00
N VAL A 57 -0.06 -3.87 0.23
CA VAL A 57 0.58 -4.94 0.99
C VAL A 57 -0.27 -6.19 0.85
N PHE A 58 0.26 -7.22 0.20
CA PHE A 58 -0.33 -8.56 0.22
C PHE A 58 0.14 -9.28 1.47
N TYR A 59 -0.82 -9.60 2.32
CA TYR A 59 -0.59 -10.29 3.57
C TYR A 59 -0.96 -11.76 3.45
N THR A 60 -0.04 -12.66 3.84
CA THR A 60 -0.24 -14.12 3.78
C THR A 60 -0.03 -14.79 5.13
N GLY A 61 0.02 -14.04 6.22
CA GLY A 61 0.26 -14.62 7.55
C GLY A 61 -0.96 -15.32 8.13
N ASP A 62 -0.74 -16.08 9.20
CA ASP A 62 -1.77 -16.92 9.81
C ASP A 62 -2.81 -16.14 10.62
N LYS A 63 -2.39 -15.02 11.20
CA LYS A 63 -3.23 -14.19 12.07
C LYS A 63 -3.91 -13.12 11.24
N LYS A 64 -5.16 -12.79 11.55
CA LYS A 64 -5.79 -11.61 10.95
C LYS A 64 -4.94 -10.36 11.21
N TRP A 65 -4.79 -9.50 10.20
CA TRP A 65 -4.09 -8.23 10.34
C TRP A 65 -4.70 -7.41 11.50
N ASN A 66 -3.87 -6.98 12.45
CA ASN A 66 -4.31 -6.35 13.69
C ASN A 66 -3.45 -5.16 14.11
N THR A 67 -2.68 -4.58 13.19
CA THR A 67 -1.89 -3.36 13.41
C THR A 67 -2.49 -2.18 12.65
N PRO A 68 -2.11 -0.93 13.02
CA PRO A 68 -2.62 0.29 12.40
C PRO A 68 -2.62 0.26 10.87
N LEU A 69 -3.75 0.62 10.27
CA LEU A 69 -3.89 0.86 8.83
C LEU A 69 -3.90 2.35 8.49
N GLU A 70 -4.04 3.20 9.50
CA GLU A 70 -4.06 4.66 9.41
C GLU A 70 -2.95 5.21 10.30
N LEU A 71 -2.36 6.34 9.93
CA LEU A 71 -1.22 6.90 10.65
C LEU A 71 -1.65 7.43 12.02
N ASN A 72 -2.88 7.92 12.11
CA ASN A 72 -3.45 8.37 13.38
C ASN A 72 -3.56 7.24 14.41
N ASP A 73 -3.85 6.00 13.98
CA ASP A 73 -3.91 4.83 14.88
C ASP A 73 -2.53 4.38 15.38
N TYR A 74 -1.44 4.87 14.75
CA TYR A 74 -0.07 4.54 15.15
C TYR A 74 0.45 5.43 16.28
N PHE A 75 -0.03 6.67 16.36
CA PHE A 75 0.39 7.64 17.36
C PHE A 75 -0.65 7.82 18.45
N ASP A 76 -0.20 8.19 19.65
CA ASP A 76 -1.10 8.67 20.70
C ASP A 76 -1.28 10.19 20.53
N ILE A 77 -2.20 10.59 19.63
CA ILE A 77 -2.44 11.99 19.27
C ILE A 77 -3.57 12.55 20.15
N PRO A 78 -3.34 13.68 20.86
CA PRO A 78 -4.42 14.40 21.55
C PRO A 78 -5.55 14.74 20.57
N GLU A 79 -6.81 14.61 21.00
CA GLU A 79 -7.98 14.80 20.14
C GLU A 79 -7.97 16.16 19.41
N GLU A 80 -7.56 17.21 20.12
CA GLU A 80 -7.42 18.58 19.61
C GLU A 80 -6.40 18.71 18.46
N LEU A 81 -5.45 17.77 18.36
CA LEU A 81 -4.41 17.78 17.34
C LEU A 81 -4.70 16.85 16.15
N LYS A 82 -5.69 15.95 16.26
CA LYS A 82 -5.97 14.96 15.22
C LYS A 82 -6.33 15.56 13.87
N GLU A 83 -7.01 16.72 13.85
CA GLU A 83 -7.35 17.40 12.59
C GLU A 83 -6.14 18.02 11.87
N TYR A 84 -5.04 18.26 12.59
CA TYR A 84 -3.84 18.89 12.05
C TYR A 84 -2.76 17.88 11.64
N VAL A 85 -2.85 16.64 12.12
CA VAL A 85 -1.92 15.57 11.76
C VAL A 85 -2.40 14.90 10.47
N ASN A 86 -1.51 14.79 9.49
CA ASN A 86 -1.80 14.06 8.26
C ASN A 86 -2.07 12.59 8.57
N ASP A 87 -3.18 12.06 8.05
CA ASP A 87 -3.55 10.67 8.26
C ASP A 87 -3.27 9.81 7.02
N TRP A 88 -2.10 9.16 7.02
CA TRP A 88 -1.72 8.27 5.93
C TRP A 88 -2.43 6.92 6.05
N LYS A 89 -3.17 6.54 5.01
CA LYS A 89 -3.88 5.26 4.97
C LYS A 89 -3.12 4.26 4.11
N ILE A 90 -2.93 3.05 4.63
CA ILE A 90 -2.31 1.96 3.88
C ILE A 90 -3.36 0.98 3.38
N LYS A 91 -3.11 0.42 2.19
CA LYS A 91 -3.93 -0.66 1.65
C LYS A 91 -3.28 -2.02 1.92
N THR A 92 -3.89 -2.78 2.81
CA THR A 92 -3.57 -4.20 2.99
C THR A 92 -4.62 -5.05 2.29
N VAL A 93 -4.19 -6.18 1.74
CA VAL A 93 -5.05 -7.21 1.17
C VAL A 93 -4.62 -8.52 1.80
N ASP A 94 -5.47 -9.09 2.64
CA ASP A 94 -5.28 -10.48 3.10
C ASP A 94 -5.57 -11.40 1.92
N VAL A 95 -4.57 -12.18 1.52
CA VAL A 95 -4.68 -13.07 0.36
C VAL A 95 -5.79 -14.11 0.56
N LYS A 96 -6.08 -14.49 1.81
CA LYS A 96 -7.16 -15.42 2.16
C LYS A 96 -8.54 -14.84 1.92
N GLU A 97 -8.67 -13.52 1.87
CA GLU A 97 -9.93 -12.80 1.64
C GLU A 97 -10.11 -12.37 0.17
N ILE A 98 -9.14 -12.67 -0.71
CA ILE A 98 -9.25 -12.35 -2.13
C ILE A 98 -10.31 -13.25 -2.78
N ASP A 99 -11.27 -12.61 -3.44
CA ASP A 99 -12.19 -13.28 -4.35
C ASP A 99 -11.45 -13.78 -5.58
N THR A 100 -11.06 -15.05 -5.57
CA THR A 100 -10.28 -15.72 -6.62
C THR A 100 -11.03 -15.79 -7.96
N SER A 101 -12.35 -15.61 -7.97
CA SER A 101 -13.14 -15.57 -9.22
C SER A 101 -12.74 -14.37 -10.10
N LYS A 102 -12.27 -13.27 -9.49
CA LYS A 102 -11.82 -12.05 -10.17
C LYS A 102 -10.43 -12.19 -10.80
N ILE A 103 -9.67 -13.21 -10.42
CA ILE A 103 -8.38 -13.54 -11.04
C ILE A 103 -8.70 -14.21 -12.37
N LYS A 104 -8.38 -13.54 -13.48
CA LYS A 104 -8.70 -14.00 -14.85
C LYS A 104 -7.75 -15.09 -15.35
N ASP A 105 -6.59 -15.24 -14.71
CA ASP A 105 -5.58 -16.24 -15.07
C ASP A 105 -5.87 -17.57 -14.36
N GLU A 106 -6.06 -18.65 -15.13
CA GLU A 106 -6.39 -19.97 -14.61
C GLU A 106 -5.25 -20.62 -13.82
N GLN A 107 -3.98 -20.27 -14.10
CA GLN A 107 -2.84 -20.86 -13.38
C GLN A 107 -2.76 -20.42 -11.91
N THR A 108 -3.29 -19.23 -11.58
CA THR A 108 -3.27 -18.69 -10.21
C THR A 108 -4.53 -19.01 -9.40
N ARG A 109 -5.57 -19.61 -9.99
CA ARG A 109 -6.78 -20.05 -9.28
C ARG A 109 -6.62 -21.37 -8.52
N SER A 110 -5.62 -22.18 -8.87
CA SER A 110 -5.56 -23.61 -8.53
C SER A 110 -4.95 -23.96 -7.17
N HIS A 111 -4.53 -22.97 -6.37
CA HIS A 111 -4.01 -23.22 -5.02
C HIS A 111 -4.90 -22.52 -3.98
N PRO A 112 -5.95 -23.20 -3.47
CA PRO A 112 -6.61 -22.74 -2.26
C PRO A 112 -5.58 -22.72 -1.14
N ALA A 113 -5.52 -21.62 -0.39
CA ALA A 113 -4.80 -21.57 0.86
C ALA A 113 -5.47 -22.55 1.83
N VAL A 114 -4.88 -23.73 1.98
CA VAL A 114 -5.20 -24.71 3.02
C VAL A 114 -4.50 -24.30 4.30
#